data_AF-A0A1H3E436-F1
#
_entry.id   AF-A0A1H3E436-F1
#
_cell.length_a   1.000
_cell.length_b   1.000
_cell.length_c   1.000
_cell.angle_alpha   90.00
_cell.angle_beta   90.00
_cell.angle_gamma   90.00
#
_symmetry.space_group_name_H-M   'P 1'
#
loop_
_entity.id
_entity.type
_entity.pdbx_description
1 polymer ?
#
loop_
_entity_poly.entity_id
_entity_poly.type
_entity_poly.pdbx_seq_one_letter_code
_entity_poly.pdbx_strand_id
1 'polypeptide(L)'
;MNVMDAKIINTHYGLETYLDFVKNLDVKKLHYPTEIDPYYEIILGIEYFLLREEKYYDSQKNYFRIRMNSEFSSIILRETKTKSLFAVKNEYERDATKELVGEWLIKTNAFKEVINELIQKKKMENVQTEEDIQIVLGTTRFLEKLLKIKTEEILSAVVERDN
;
A
#
# COMPACT_ATOMS: atom_id res chain seq x y z
N MET A 1 12.03 7.09 24.52
CA MET A 1 12.16 7.93 23.31
C MET A 1 11.77 7.04 22.14
N ASN A 2 10.60 7.22 21.55
CA ASN A 2 10.18 6.42 20.39
C ASN A 2 10.90 7.03 19.18
N VAL A 3 11.89 6.35 18.62
CA VAL A 3 12.60 6.84 17.43
C VAL A 3 11.60 6.81 16.30
N MET A 4 11.32 7.97 15.70
CA MET A 4 10.42 8.09 14.57
C MET A 4 11.14 7.56 13.32
N ASP A 5 10.65 6.46 12.76
CA ASP A 5 11.16 5.95 11.50
C ASP A 5 10.69 6.83 10.35
N ALA A 6 11.63 7.24 9.51
CA ALA A 6 11.38 8.06 8.33
C ALA A 6 12.13 7.49 7.13
N LYS A 7 11.54 7.63 5.94
CA LYS A 7 12.20 7.34 4.66
C LYS A 7 12.19 8.59 3.81
N ILE A 8 13.32 8.85 3.18
CA ILE A 8 13.51 10.00 2.28
C ILE A 8 13.80 9.47 0.88
N ILE A 9 13.12 10.03 -0.11
CA ILE A 9 13.40 9.78 -1.54
C ILE A 9 13.72 11.12 -2.19
N ASN A 10 14.81 11.16 -2.94
CA ASN A 10 15.11 12.29 -3.81
C ASN A 10 14.47 12.06 -5.19
N THR A 11 13.70 13.03 -5.65
CA THR A 11 13.07 13.02 -6.98
C THR A 11 13.44 14.30 -7.73
N HIS A 12 13.23 14.32 -9.04
CA HIS A 12 13.38 15.53 -9.85
C HIS A 12 12.40 16.65 -9.46
N TYR A 13 11.33 16.33 -8.73
CA TYR A 13 10.40 17.31 -8.16
C TYR A 13 10.83 17.84 -6.79
N GLY A 14 11.86 17.26 -6.17
CA GLY A 14 12.33 17.60 -4.84
C GLY A 14 12.42 16.38 -3.91
N LEU A 15 12.63 16.66 -2.63
CA LEU A 15 12.83 15.65 -1.61
C LEU A 15 11.50 15.26 -0.97
N GLU A 16 11.09 14.01 -1.15
CA GLU A 16 9.91 13.42 -0.52
C GLU A 16 10.29 12.81 0.83
N THR A 17 9.63 13.23 1.91
CA THR A 17 9.84 12.70 3.27
C THR A 17 8.60 11.97 3.77
N TYR A 18 8.75 10.68 4.06
CA TYR A 18 7.72 9.78 4.56
C TYR A 18 7.97 9.48 6.03
N LEU A 19 6.92 9.50 6.87
CA LEU A 19 7.03 9.26 8.32
C LEU A 19 6.12 8.10 8.74
N ASP A 20 6.64 7.23 9.62
CA ASP A 20 5.91 6.08 10.19
C ASP A 20 4.89 6.54 11.25
N PHE A 21 3.75 7.03 10.78
CA PHE A 21 2.58 7.31 11.61
C PHE A 21 1.31 6.74 10.99
N VAL A 22 0.44 6.15 11.81
CA VAL A 22 -0.86 5.61 11.37
C VAL A 22 -1.68 6.65 10.60
N LYS A 23 -1.71 7.91 11.06
CA LYS A 23 -2.43 9.01 10.40
C LYS A 23 -1.96 9.30 8.96
N ASN A 24 -0.71 8.92 8.63
CA ASN A 24 -0.11 9.14 7.32
C ASN A 24 -0.45 8.01 6.34
N LEU A 25 -1.03 6.91 6.82
CA LEU A 25 -1.52 5.83 6.00
C LEU A 25 -3.03 5.92 5.85
N ASP A 26 -3.50 5.71 4.63
CA ASP A 26 -4.92 5.77 4.28
C ASP A 26 -5.30 4.48 3.53
N VAL A 27 -6.38 3.83 3.94
CA VAL A 27 -6.92 2.66 3.25
C VAL A 27 -8.16 3.12 2.50
N LYS A 28 -7.97 3.42 1.21
CA LYS A 28 -9.04 4.01 0.39
C LYS A 28 -10.08 2.99 -0.02
N LYS A 29 -9.65 1.75 -0.30
CA LYS A 29 -10.53 0.67 -0.76
C LYS A 29 -9.91 -0.69 -0.49
N LEU A 30 -10.77 -1.64 -0.18
CA LEU A 30 -10.45 -3.07 -0.14
C LEU A 30 -11.42 -3.80 -1.09
N HIS A 31 -10.88 -4.62 -1.97
CA HIS A 31 -11.62 -5.39 -2.97
C HIS A 31 -11.35 -6.88 -2.79
N TYR A 32 -12.41 -7.66 -2.96
CA TYR A 32 -12.39 -9.11 -2.94
C TYR A 32 -12.74 -9.65 -4.36
N PRO A 33 -12.25 -10.85 -4.72
CA PRO A 33 -12.49 -11.44 -6.02
C PRO A 33 -13.97 -11.52 -6.39
N THR A 34 -14.25 -11.25 -7.66
CA THR A 34 -15.55 -11.42 -8.32
C THR A 34 -15.36 -12.20 -9.61
N GLU A 35 -16.44 -12.58 -10.29
CA GLU A 35 -16.36 -13.28 -11.58
C GLU A 35 -15.58 -12.50 -12.66
N ILE A 36 -15.67 -11.17 -12.63
CA ILE A 36 -15.04 -10.28 -13.61
C ILE A 36 -13.65 -9.78 -13.18
N ASP A 37 -13.37 -9.80 -11.88
CA ASP A 37 -12.09 -9.39 -11.30
C ASP A 37 -11.66 -10.42 -10.24
N PRO A 38 -10.91 -11.47 -10.61
CA PRO A 38 -10.61 -12.59 -9.72
C PRO A 38 -9.42 -12.31 -8.79
N TYR A 39 -9.26 -11.06 -8.33
CA TYR A 39 -8.11 -10.66 -7.51
C TYR A 39 -8.53 -9.99 -6.21
N TYR A 40 -7.73 -10.19 -5.17
CA TYR A 40 -7.76 -9.34 -3.99
C TYR A 40 -6.95 -8.08 -4.26
N GLU A 41 -7.46 -6.93 -3.82
CA GLU A 41 -6.77 -5.66 -4.00
C GLU A 41 -7.00 -4.72 -2.81
N ILE A 42 -5.94 -4.03 -2.38
CA ILE A 42 -6.04 -2.91 -1.43
C ILE A 42 -5.46 -1.66 -2.08
N ILE A 43 -6.17 -0.54 -1.94
CA ILE A 43 -5.69 0.79 -2.34
C ILE A 43 -5.19 1.51 -1.09
N LEU A 44 -3.88 1.76 -1.07
CA LEU A 44 -3.18 2.40 0.03
C LEU A 44 -2.73 3.79 -0.37
N GLY A 45 -2.97 4.76 0.50
CA GLY A 45 -2.45 6.12 0.44
C GLY A 45 -1.33 6.29 1.45
N ILE A 46 -0.28 6.99 1.05
CA ILE A 46 0.83 7.38 1.94
C ILE A 46 0.99 8.89 1.84
N GLU A 47 1.01 9.53 3.00
CA GLU A 47 1.31 10.94 3.15
C GLU A 47 2.83 11.20 3.17
N TYR A 48 3.25 12.26 2.50
CA TYR A 48 4.64 12.71 2.47
C TYR A 48 4.73 14.24 2.46
N PHE A 49 5.86 14.74 2.95
CA PHE A 49 6.22 16.15 2.86
C PHE A 49 7.17 16.35 1.69
N LEU A 50 6.91 17.36 0.86
CA LEU A 50 7.79 17.73 -0.25
C LEU A 50 8.63 18.95 0.14
N LEU A 51 9.95 18.81 0.08
CA LEU A 51 10.90 19.92 0.17
C LEU A 51 11.44 20.22 -1.23
N ARG A 52 11.19 21.45 -1.71
CA ARG A 52 11.69 21.95 -2.99
C ARG A 52 12.07 23.41 -2.84
N GLU A 53 13.17 23.83 -3.45
CA GLU A 53 13.65 25.23 -3.41
C GLU A 53 13.74 25.76 -1.96
N GLU A 54 14.24 24.92 -1.05
CA GLU A 54 14.40 25.21 0.39
C GLU A 54 13.09 25.52 1.14
N LYS A 55 11.93 25.22 0.54
CA LYS A 55 10.60 25.40 1.14
C LYS A 55 9.87 24.08 1.32
N TYR A 56 9.31 23.88 2.50
CA TYR A 56 8.37 22.80 2.77
C TYR A 56 6.99 23.17 2.23
N TYR A 57 6.42 22.29 1.42
CA TYR A 57 5.06 22.39 0.94
C TYR A 57 4.12 21.61 1.88
N ASP A 58 2.81 21.91 1.79
CA ASP A 58 1.77 21.13 2.46
C ASP A 58 1.93 19.64 2.15
N SER A 59 1.58 18.81 3.13
CA SER A 59 1.67 17.37 2.95
C SER A 59 0.83 16.91 1.77
N GLN A 60 1.41 16.00 1.00
CA GLN A 60 0.81 15.41 -0.17
C GLN A 60 0.45 13.96 0.14
N LYS A 61 -0.59 13.45 -0.50
CA LYS A 61 -1.01 12.05 -0.34
C LYS A 61 -1.13 11.38 -1.69
N ASN A 62 -0.29 10.36 -1.88
CA ASN A 62 -0.26 9.56 -3.10
C ASN A 62 -0.69 8.13 -2.81
N TYR A 63 -1.23 7.47 -3.83
CA TYR A 63 -1.88 6.19 -3.74
C TYR A 63 -1.24 5.15 -4.67
N PHE A 64 -1.34 3.90 -4.27
CA PHE A 64 -0.98 2.74 -5.08
C PHE A 64 -1.87 1.57 -4.69
N ARG A 65 -1.86 0.52 -5.50
CA ARG A 65 -2.60 -0.71 -5.23
C ARG A 65 -1.64 -1.86 -5.02
N ILE A 66 -1.93 -2.71 -4.04
CA ILE A 66 -1.33 -4.03 -3.91
C ILE A 66 -2.40 -5.04 -4.30
N ARG A 67 -2.12 -5.82 -5.34
CA ARG A 67 -3.02 -6.83 -5.89
C ARG A 67 -2.40 -8.21 -5.78
N MET A 68 -3.21 -9.20 -5.40
CA MET A 68 -2.82 -10.60 -5.35
C MET A 68 -3.90 -11.47 -6.01
N ASN A 69 -3.48 -12.57 -6.63
CA ASN A 69 -4.42 -13.62 -7.06
C ASN A 69 -5.01 -14.38 -5.85
N SER A 70 -6.00 -15.24 -6.09
CA SER A 70 -6.67 -16.03 -5.04
C SER A 70 -5.73 -16.90 -4.20
N GLU A 71 -4.65 -17.39 -4.81
CA GLU A 71 -3.65 -18.25 -4.18
C GLU A 71 -2.53 -17.47 -3.47
N PHE A 72 -2.56 -16.14 -3.55
CA PHE A 72 -1.53 -15.24 -3.02
C PHE A 72 -0.09 -15.56 -3.49
N SER A 73 0.03 -16.16 -4.67
CA SER A 73 1.30 -16.58 -5.27
C SER A 73 1.93 -15.50 -6.15
N SER A 74 1.18 -14.46 -6.50
CA SER A 74 1.69 -13.30 -7.22
C SER A 74 1.30 -11.99 -6.53
N ILE A 75 2.23 -11.03 -6.55
CA ILE A 75 2.00 -9.66 -6.09
C ILE A 75 2.21 -8.74 -7.29
N ILE A 76 1.23 -7.86 -7.52
CA ILE A 76 1.30 -6.81 -8.52
C ILE A 76 1.10 -5.48 -7.80
N LEU A 77 1.99 -4.54 -8.08
CA LEU A 77 1.78 -3.15 -7.70
C LEU A 77 1.08 -2.44 -8.85
N ARG A 78 0.02 -1.69 -8.59
CA ARG A 78 -0.66 -0.92 -9.64
C ARG A 78 -0.73 0.55 -9.30
N GLU A 79 -0.64 1.37 -10.33
CA GLU A 79 -0.91 2.79 -10.23
C GLU A 79 -2.40 3.07 -10.02
N THR A 80 -2.70 4.23 -9.48
CA THR A 80 -4.06 4.77 -9.44
C THR A 80 -4.21 5.83 -10.53
N LYS A 81 -5.38 5.92 -11.18
CA LYS A 81 -5.65 6.96 -12.21
C LYS A 81 -5.26 8.38 -11.79
N THR A 82 -5.44 8.70 -10.52
CA THR A 82 -5.10 10.01 -9.94
C THR A 82 -4.25 9.85 -8.70
N LYS A 83 -3.38 10.84 -8.45
CA LYS A 83 -2.48 10.90 -7.28
C LYS A 83 -1.68 9.61 -7.10
N SER A 84 -1.14 9.03 -8.17
CA SER A 84 -0.37 7.80 -8.04
C SER A 84 0.99 8.06 -7.41
N LEU A 85 1.41 7.15 -6.54
CA LEU A 85 2.75 7.13 -5.93
C LEU A 85 3.86 6.90 -6.96
N PHE A 86 3.57 6.23 -8.08
CA PHE A 86 4.55 5.92 -9.13
C PHE A 86 4.43 6.81 -10.37
N ALA A 87 3.33 7.56 -10.52
CA ALA A 87 3.14 8.43 -11.68
C ALA A 87 4.20 9.53 -11.71
N VAL A 88 4.44 10.05 -12.92
CA VAL A 88 5.38 11.13 -13.25
C VAL A 88 6.85 10.90 -12.85
N LYS A 89 7.19 9.75 -12.27
CA LYS A 89 8.56 9.36 -11.88
C LYS A 89 9.33 8.69 -13.02
N ASN A 90 10.63 8.97 -13.11
CA ASN A 90 11.55 8.26 -14.01
C ASN A 90 11.86 6.84 -13.47
N GLU A 91 12.59 6.02 -14.25
CA GLU A 91 12.86 4.62 -13.88
C GLU A 91 13.55 4.49 -12.50
N TYR A 92 14.60 5.28 -12.25
CA TYR A 92 15.31 5.28 -10.96
C TYR A 92 14.40 5.65 -9.78
N GLU A 93 13.55 6.66 -9.95
CA GLU A 93 12.59 7.07 -8.92
C GLU A 93 11.49 6.04 -8.68
N ARG A 94 11.10 5.30 -9.73
CA ARG A 94 10.15 4.19 -9.60
C ARG A 94 10.78 3.04 -8.82
N ASP A 95 12.03 2.72 -9.06
CA ASP A 95 12.78 1.71 -8.29
C ASP A 95 12.91 2.12 -6.82
N ALA A 96 13.32 3.38 -6.55
CA ALA A 96 13.36 3.92 -5.19
C ALA A 96 11.96 3.92 -4.52
N THR A 97 10.90 4.12 -5.29
CA THR A 97 9.51 4.02 -4.78
C THR A 97 9.14 2.56 -4.46
N LYS A 98 9.58 1.58 -5.26
CA LYS A 98 9.41 0.16 -4.92
C LYS A 98 10.19 -0.20 -3.65
N GLU A 99 11.41 0.31 -3.50
CA GLU A 99 12.19 0.15 -2.26
C GLU A 99 11.49 0.79 -1.05
N LEU A 100 10.92 1.98 -1.20
CA LEU A 100 10.09 2.59 -0.15
C LEU A 100 8.95 1.66 0.27
N VAL A 101 8.25 1.03 -0.69
CA VAL A 101 7.16 0.10 -0.37
C VAL A 101 7.70 -1.16 0.31
N GLY A 102 8.68 -1.83 -0.29
CA GLY A 102 9.13 -3.16 0.13
C GLY A 102 10.11 -3.17 1.28
N GLU A 103 11.01 -2.21 1.35
CA GLU A 103 12.06 -2.17 2.37
C GLU A 103 11.66 -1.40 3.61
N TRP A 104 10.75 -0.43 3.47
CA TRP A 104 10.34 0.44 4.57
C TRP A 104 8.86 0.27 4.92
N LEU A 105 7.92 0.66 4.04
CA LEU A 105 6.50 0.79 4.35
C LEU A 105 5.91 -0.49 4.96
N ILE A 106 6.04 -1.63 4.28
CA ILE A 106 5.42 -2.89 4.77
C ILE A 106 6.02 -3.38 6.10
N LYS A 107 7.18 -2.84 6.49
CA LYS A 107 7.86 -3.17 7.75
C LYS A 107 7.51 -2.21 8.89
N THR A 108 7.00 -1.02 8.56
CA THR A 108 6.61 0.01 9.53
C THR A 108 5.57 -0.47 10.53
N ASN A 109 5.56 0.15 11.72
CA ASN A 109 4.55 -0.17 12.72
C ASN A 109 3.17 0.37 12.31
N ALA A 110 3.11 1.56 11.69
CA ALA A 110 1.86 2.10 11.19
C ALA A 110 1.18 1.18 10.18
N PHE A 111 1.94 0.62 9.24
CA PHE A 111 1.37 -0.31 8.25
C PHE A 111 0.79 -1.55 8.95
N LYS A 112 1.56 -2.16 9.85
CA LYS A 112 1.10 -3.35 10.58
C LYS A 112 -0.14 -3.06 11.42
N GLU A 113 -0.18 -1.91 12.09
CA GLU A 113 -1.32 -1.48 12.90
C GLU A 113 -2.57 -1.30 12.04
N VAL A 114 -2.46 -0.54 10.93
CA VAL A 114 -3.57 -0.33 9.98
C VAL A 114 -4.11 -1.65 9.43
N ILE A 115 -3.24 -2.57 9.00
CA ILE A 115 -3.68 -3.87 8.48
C ILE A 115 -4.31 -4.73 9.58
N ASN A 116 -3.76 -4.74 10.80
CA ASN A 116 -4.36 -5.46 11.92
C ASN A 116 -5.74 -4.91 12.29
N GLU A 117 -5.94 -3.59 12.27
CA GLU A 117 -7.26 -2.99 12.48
C GLU A 117 -8.27 -3.43 11.40
N LEU A 118 -7.86 -3.48 10.14
CA LEU A 118 -8.72 -3.98 9.06
C LEU A 118 -9.10 -5.45 9.28
N ILE A 119 -8.17 -6.28 9.75
CA ILE A 119 -8.42 -7.69 10.09
C ILE A 119 -9.47 -7.78 11.20
N GLN A 120 -9.32 -6.99 12.28
CA GLN A 120 -10.30 -7.00 13.37
C GLN A 120 -11.68 -6.52 12.89
N LYS A 121 -11.73 -5.42 12.11
CA LYS A 121 -12.97 -4.92 11.52
C LYS A 121 -13.66 -6.00 10.67
N LYS A 122 -12.91 -6.69 9.81
CA LYS A 122 -13.43 -7.79 8.97
C LYS A 122 -13.94 -8.96 9.79
N LYS A 123 -13.23 -9.35 10.86
CA LYS A 123 -13.66 -10.44 11.77
C LYS A 123 -14.93 -10.11 12.57
N MET A 124 -15.27 -8.82 12.70
CA MET A 124 -16.48 -8.35 13.37
C MET A 124 -17.65 -8.07 12.42
N GLU A 125 -17.49 -8.29 11.12
CA GLU A 125 -18.58 -8.11 10.15
C GLU A 125 -19.72 -9.11 10.40
N ASN A 126 -20.95 -8.60 10.37
CA ASN A 126 -22.13 -9.44 10.53
C ASN A 126 -22.42 -10.17 9.21
N VAL A 127 -22.12 -11.47 9.17
CA VAL A 127 -22.30 -12.33 7.99
C VAL A 127 -23.67 -13.02 8.03
N GLN A 128 -24.37 -13.07 6.89
CA GLN A 128 -25.71 -13.68 6.81
C GLN A 128 -25.78 -14.86 5.86
N THR A 129 -24.89 -14.91 4.87
CA THR A 129 -24.83 -15.96 3.85
C THR A 129 -23.49 -16.69 3.85
N GLU A 130 -23.45 -17.87 3.25
CA GLU A 130 -22.19 -18.60 3.03
C GLU A 130 -21.22 -17.77 2.16
N GLU A 131 -21.74 -17.02 1.19
CA GLU A 131 -20.92 -16.13 0.36
C GLU A 131 -20.26 -15.03 1.20
N ASP A 132 -20.99 -14.40 2.12
CA ASP A 132 -20.44 -13.41 3.04
C ASP A 132 -19.31 -14.01 3.90
N ILE A 133 -19.51 -15.24 4.40
CA ILE A 133 -18.50 -15.96 5.19
C ILE A 133 -17.23 -16.16 4.36
N GLN A 134 -17.36 -16.62 3.11
CA GLN A 134 -16.22 -16.84 2.24
C GLN A 134 -15.49 -15.53 1.89
N ILE A 135 -16.22 -14.44 1.66
CA ILE A 135 -15.64 -13.11 1.42
C ILE A 135 -14.85 -12.62 2.64
N VAL A 136 -15.42 -12.74 3.84
CA VAL A 136 -14.76 -12.32 5.10
C VAL A 136 -13.51 -13.15 5.34
N LEU A 137 -13.58 -14.47 5.20
CA LEU A 137 -12.44 -15.38 5.39
C LEU A 137 -11.35 -15.15 4.33
N GLY A 138 -11.72 -15.00 3.07
CA GLY A 138 -10.82 -14.71 1.97
C GLY A 138 -10.08 -13.39 2.15
N THR A 139 -10.83 -12.32 2.44
CA THR A 139 -10.29 -10.98 2.66
C THR A 139 -9.39 -10.94 3.91
N THR A 140 -9.77 -11.63 4.98
CA THR A 140 -8.94 -11.76 6.19
C THR A 140 -7.60 -12.42 5.87
N ARG A 141 -7.60 -13.53 5.11
CA ARG A 141 -6.36 -14.21 4.70
C ARG A 141 -5.49 -13.32 3.82
N PHE A 142 -6.08 -12.55 2.92
CA PHE A 142 -5.37 -11.56 2.12
C PHE A 142 -4.66 -10.52 3.00
N LEU A 143 -5.36 -9.91 3.96
CA LEU A 143 -4.77 -8.95 4.89
C LEU A 143 -3.67 -9.58 5.77
N GLU A 144 -3.87 -10.81 6.25
CA GLU A 144 -2.85 -11.55 6.99
C GLU A 144 -1.62 -11.87 6.13
N LYS A 145 -1.79 -12.08 4.83
CA LYS A 145 -0.68 -12.23 3.88
C LYS A 145 0.05 -10.91 3.65
N LEU A 146 -0.63 -9.76 3.61
CA LEU A 146 0.02 -8.44 3.53
C LEU A 146 1.03 -8.21 4.66
N LEU A 147 0.73 -8.66 5.87
CA LEU A 147 1.64 -8.59 7.03
C LEU A 147 2.87 -9.50 6.92
N LYS A 148 2.85 -10.47 6.00
CA LYS A 148 3.88 -11.49 5.81
C LYS A 148 4.62 -11.35 4.49
N ILE A 149 4.34 -10.29 3.72
CA ILE A 149 5.06 -10.01 2.48
C ILE A 149 6.53 -9.80 2.81
N LYS A 150 7.39 -10.47 2.06
CA LYS A 150 8.83 -10.24 2.10
C LYS A 150 9.22 -9.10 1.16
N THR A 151 10.28 -8.41 1.51
CA THR A 151 10.87 -7.33 0.70
C THR A 151 11.04 -7.77 -0.76
N GLU A 152 11.56 -8.98 -0.98
CA GLU A 152 11.90 -9.51 -2.30
C GLU A 152 10.65 -9.74 -3.16
N GLU A 153 9.50 -10.08 -2.54
CA GLU A 153 8.22 -10.21 -3.25
C GLU A 153 7.75 -8.85 -3.79
N ILE A 154 8.01 -7.74 -3.08
CA ILE A 154 7.71 -6.38 -3.59
C ILE A 154 8.72 -5.93 -4.64
N LEU A 155 10.01 -6.15 -4.41
CA LEU A 155 11.05 -5.72 -5.35
C LEU A 155 10.96 -6.47 -6.68
N SER A 156 10.48 -7.71 -6.68
CA SER A 156 10.22 -8.50 -7.90
C SER A 156 8.84 -8.27 -8.52
N ALA A 157 7.91 -7.61 -7.81
CA ALA A 157 6.56 -7.35 -8.30
C ALA A 157 6.57 -6.46 -9.56
N VAL A 158 5.69 -6.77 -10.52
CA VAL A 158 5.45 -5.89 -11.67
C VAL A 158 4.71 -4.65 -11.20
N VAL A 159 5.09 -3.47 -11.72
CA VAL A 159 4.36 -2.22 -11.52
C VAL A 159 3.55 -1.92 -12.78
N GLU A 160 2.24 -2.11 -12.72
CA GLU A 160 1.33 -1.84 -13.83
C GLU A 160 0.78 -0.41 -13.79
N ARG A 161 0.63 0.21 -14.96
CA ARG A 161 -0.09 1.47 -15.10
C ARG A 161 -1.60 1.21 -15.10
N ASP A 162 -2.36 2.17 -14.59
CA ASP A 162 -3.82 2.15 -14.70
C ASP A 162 -4.16 2.58 -16.13
N ASN A 163 -4.52 1.61 -16.99
CA ASN A 163 -4.95 1.88 -18.38
C ASN A 163 -6.32 2.57 -18.42
#